data_AF-A0A843K9W5-F1
#
_entry.id   AF-A0A843K9W5-F1
#
_cell.length_a   1.000
_cell.length_b   1.000
_cell.length_c   1.000
_cell.angle_alpha   90.00
_cell.angle_beta   90.00
_cell.angle_gamma   90.00
#
_symmetry.space_group_name_H-M   'P 1'
#
loop_
_entity.id
_entity.type
_entity.pdbx_description
1 polymer ?
#
loop_
_entity_poly.entity_id
_entity_poly.type
_entity_poly.pdbx_seq_one_letter_code
_entity_poly.pdbx_strand_id
1 'polypeptide(L)'
;EDTVGVVYGLDPDDIPILLEVEEGALLKGESGAMAGAKFAEENELKVGSRITIKDKGSLRVVGILKERGMGFDINPDYGIVVDGNWYQKAYNQQDYDMAIVKVKDLSRIEQTKDAIEKQLNRRETEVDVIDTKAILETILTAFGQISTFTTAIGGISLIVAGVSILNIMMMSVTERIKEIGVLRSIGTQRKEVRSIFLYEALVLGVIGSVIGGVLSIFGGYAISILMLQTTEYLFVPSSLVYVFYGIAFGIGTSLLSGLYPAWKASNLNPIEALRHE
;
A
#
# COMPACT_ATOMS: atom_id res chain seq x y z
N GLU A 1 -28.91 -14.65 17.56
CA GLU A 1 -28.47 -13.25 17.39
C GLU A 1 -28.87 -12.83 16.00
N ASP A 2 -29.35 -11.60 15.82
CA ASP A 2 -29.72 -11.10 14.49
C ASP A 2 -28.43 -10.71 13.76
N THR A 3 -28.02 -11.51 12.78
CA THR A 3 -26.88 -11.18 11.91
C THR A 3 -27.25 -10.00 11.02
N VAL A 4 -26.38 -8.99 10.98
CA VAL A 4 -26.55 -7.83 10.11
C VAL A 4 -25.92 -8.13 8.75
N GLY A 5 -26.72 -8.09 7.69
CA GLY A 5 -26.27 -8.21 6.31
C GLY A 5 -27.10 -7.31 5.41
N VAL A 6 -26.51 -6.86 4.30
CA VAL A 6 -27.20 -6.03 3.29
C VAL A 6 -27.80 -6.94 2.23
N VAL A 7 -29.08 -6.76 1.91
CA VAL A 7 -29.76 -7.54 0.87
C VAL A 7 -29.78 -6.73 -0.42
N TYR A 8 -29.27 -7.30 -1.51
CA TYR A 8 -29.25 -6.70 -2.84
C TYR A 8 -30.20 -7.47 -3.76
N GLY A 9 -31.15 -6.78 -4.39
CA GLY A 9 -31.95 -7.32 -5.48
C GLY A 9 -31.26 -7.07 -6.82
N LEU A 10 -30.91 -8.13 -7.54
CA LEU A 10 -30.31 -8.04 -8.89
C LEU A 10 -31.07 -8.91 -9.87
N ASP A 11 -31.09 -8.49 -11.13
CA ASP A 11 -31.55 -9.36 -12.21
C ASP A 11 -30.54 -10.50 -12.39
N PRO A 12 -30.98 -11.77 -12.43
CA PRO A 12 -30.11 -12.93 -12.69
C PRO A 12 -29.14 -12.75 -13.87
N ASP A 13 -29.54 -12.04 -14.92
CA ASP A 13 -28.71 -11.83 -16.11
C ASP A 13 -27.56 -10.81 -15.87
N ASP A 14 -27.70 -9.91 -14.90
CA ASP A 14 -26.70 -8.90 -14.55
C ASP A 14 -25.64 -9.40 -13.55
N ILE A 15 -25.99 -10.41 -12.75
CA ILE A 15 -25.09 -11.00 -11.74
C ILE A 15 -23.72 -11.38 -12.34
N PRO A 16 -23.60 -12.15 -13.44
CA PRO A 16 -22.30 -12.52 -13.99
C PRO A 16 -21.51 -11.33 -14.57
N ILE A 17 -22.15 -10.20 -14.81
CA ILE A 17 -21.48 -8.97 -15.29
C ILE A 17 -20.84 -8.22 -14.13
N LEU A 18 -21.47 -8.26 -12.95
CA LEU A 18 -21.13 -7.45 -11.78
C LEU A 18 -20.38 -8.24 -10.70
N LEU A 19 -20.61 -9.54 -10.59
CA LEU A 19 -20.17 -10.38 -9.47
C LEU A 19 -19.56 -11.70 -9.97
N GLU A 20 -18.52 -12.16 -9.29
CA GLU A 20 -17.91 -13.48 -9.52
C GLU A 20 -18.41 -14.49 -8.49
N VAL A 21 -18.67 -15.71 -8.93
CA VAL A 21 -19.09 -16.83 -8.06
C VAL A 21 -17.88 -17.69 -7.75
N GLU A 22 -17.67 -17.98 -6.47
CA GLU A 22 -16.61 -18.88 -6.00
C GLU A 22 -17.09 -20.32 -5.91
N GLU A 23 -18.27 -20.54 -5.31
CA GLU A 23 -18.87 -21.87 -5.16
C GLU A 23 -20.35 -21.89 -5.57
N GLY A 24 -20.81 -23.03 -6.08
CA GLY A 24 -22.21 -23.26 -6.42
C GLY A 24 -22.60 -22.77 -7.81
N ALA A 25 -23.83 -22.26 -7.95
CA ALA A 25 -24.41 -21.85 -9.23
C ALA A 25 -24.94 -20.42 -9.17
N LEU A 26 -24.94 -19.75 -10.32
CA LEU A 26 -25.63 -18.47 -10.51
C LEU A 26 -27.12 -18.60 -10.18
N LEU A 27 -27.68 -17.51 -9.66
CA LEU A 27 -29.11 -17.40 -9.41
C LEU A 27 -29.88 -17.51 -10.75
N LYS A 28 -31.02 -18.20 -10.74
CA LYS A 28 -31.88 -18.40 -11.93
C LYS A 28 -33.34 -18.02 -11.70
N GLY A 29 -33.68 -17.47 -10.53
CA GLY A 29 -35.04 -17.06 -10.20
C GLY A 29 -35.26 -16.84 -8.69
N GLU A 30 -36.52 -16.60 -8.32
CA GLU A 30 -36.94 -16.05 -7.01
C GLU A 30 -36.73 -16.95 -5.78
N SER A 31 -36.39 -18.24 -5.95
CA SER A 31 -36.32 -19.21 -4.84
C SER A 31 -34.94 -19.37 -4.19
N GLY A 32 -33.93 -18.66 -4.71
CA GLY A 32 -32.55 -18.76 -4.25
C GLY A 32 -31.97 -17.45 -3.74
N ALA A 33 -30.87 -17.54 -3.01
CA ALA A 33 -30.02 -16.42 -2.65
C ALA A 33 -28.55 -16.78 -2.86
N MET A 34 -27.70 -15.79 -3.12
CA MET A 34 -26.25 -15.93 -3.10
C MET A 34 -25.71 -15.18 -1.89
N ALA A 35 -24.72 -15.75 -1.22
CA ALA A 35 -24.11 -15.14 -0.03
C ALA A 35 -22.69 -14.66 -0.35
N GLY A 36 -22.30 -13.53 0.20
CA GLY A 36 -20.91 -13.08 0.20
C GLY A 36 -19.95 -14.04 0.89
N ALA A 37 -18.68 -14.03 0.48
CA ALA A 37 -17.64 -14.86 1.09
C ALA A 37 -17.53 -14.66 2.61
N LYS A 38 -17.39 -13.41 3.09
CA LYS A 38 -17.26 -13.10 4.53
C LYS A 38 -18.54 -13.40 5.30
N PHE A 39 -19.69 -13.04 4.74
CA PHE A 39 -20.98 -13.35 5.36
C PHE A 39 -21.19 -14.87 5.50
N ALA A 40 -20.81 -15.63 4.47
CA ALA A 40 -20.92 -17.08 4.49
C ALA A 40 -19.95 -17.71 5.49
N GLU A 41 -18.71 -17.22 5.57
CA GLU A 41 -17.69 -17.69 6.50
C GLU A 41 -18.11 -17.47 7.96
N GLU A 42 -18.52 -16.25 8.32
CA GLU A 42 -18.90 -15.88 9.70
C GLU A 42 -20.18 -16.60 10.18
N ASN A 43 -21.07 -16.98 9.26
CA ASN A 43 -22.35 -17.64 9.58
C ASN A 43 -22.35 -19.13 9.24
N GLU A 44 -21.18 -19.72 8.93
CA GLU A 44 -21.00 -21.13 8.57
C GLU A 44 -21.94 -21.60 7.43
N LEU A 45 -22.24 -20.70 6.48
CA LEU A 45 -23.12 -20.98 5.36
C LEU A 45 -22.37 -21.72 4.25
N LYS A 46 -23.04 -22.71 3.68
CA LYS A 46 -22.56 -23.48 2.53
C LYS A 46 -23.61 -23.44 1.43
N VAL A 47 -23.22 -23.81 0.21
CA VAL A 47 -24.19 -24.04 -0.86
C VAL A 47 -25.22 -25.07 -0.38
N GLY A 48 -26.48 -24.67 -0.42
CA GLY A 48 -27.62 -25.45 0.06
C GLY A 48 -28.11 -25.09 1.46
N SER A 49 -27.39 -24.28 2.24
CA SER A 49 -27.87 -23.72 3.51
C SER A 49 -29.13 -22.88 3.31
N ARG A 50 -29.86 -22.63 4.40
CA ARG A 50 -31.05 -21.78 4.39
C ARG A 50 -30.76 -20.49 5.13
N ILE A 51 -31.03 -19.36 4.48
CA ILE A 51 -30.96 -18.03 5.08
C ILE A 51 -32.39 -17.54 5.30
N THR A 52 -32.68 -17.03 6.48
CA THR A 52 -33.97 -16.38 6.78
C THR A 52 -33.75 -14.88 6.83
N ILE A 53 -34.42 -14.15 5.94
CA ILE A 53 -34.36 -12.69 5.88
C ILE A 53 -35.52 -12.17 6.74
N LYS A 54 -35.26 -11.89 8.02
CA LYS A 54 -36.23 -11.34 8.99
C LYS A 54 -37.66 -11.90 8.80
N ASP A 55 -38.62 -11.04 8.54
CA ASP A 55 -40.04 -11.30 8.30
C ASP A 55 -40.38 -11.58 6.81
N LYS A 56 -39.37 -11.56 5.92
CA LYS A 56 -39.53 -11.65 4.46
C LYS A 56 -39.50 -13.07 3.92
N GLY A 57 -39.09 -14.03 4.75
CA GLY A 57 -39.08 -15.45 4.42
C GLY A 57 -37.69 -16.05 4.37
N SER A 58 -37.62 -17.33 3.97
CA SER A 58 -36.38 -18.08 3.90
C SER A 58 -36.03 -18.48 2.47
N LEU A 59 -34.77 -18.30 2.09
CA LEU A 59 -34.22 -18.65 0.80
C LEU A 59 -33.11 -19.70 0.95
N ARG A 60 -32.89 -20.49 -0.11
CA ARG A 60 -31.79 -21.45 -0.16
C ARG A 60 -30.57 -20.79 -0.79
N VAL A 61 -29.41 -20.95 -0.16
CA VAL A 61 -28.12 -20.51 -0.71
C VAL A 61 -27.80 -21.36 -1.94
N VAL A 62 -27.76 -20.75 -3.12
CA VAL A 62 -27.46 -21.44 -4.39
C VAL A 62 -26.00 -21.27 -4.81
N GLY A 63 -25.33 -20.23 -4.30
CA GLY A 63 -23.92 -19.98 -4.55
C GLY A 63 -23.31 -19.04 -3.50
N ILE A 64 -21.99 -19.11 -3.40
CA ILE A 64 -21.16 -18.21 -2.59
C ILE A 64 -20.37 -17.33 -3.56
N LEU A 65 -20.49 -16.02 -3.38
CA LEU A 65 -19.80 -15.02 -4.16
C LEU A 65 -18.35 -14.91 -3.71
N LYS A 66 -17.45 -14.72 -4.67
CA LYS A 66 -16.03 -14.56 -4.41
C LYS A 66 -15.74 -13.24 -3.69
N GLU A 67 -14.78 -13.26 -2.77
CA GLU A 67 -14.30 -12.06 -2.10
C GLU A 67 -13.81 -11.01 -3.12
N ARG A 68 -14.41 -9.82 -3.09
CA ARG A 68 -14.07 -8.69 -3.97
C ARG A 68 -13.35 -7.58 -3.22
N GLY A 69 -13.50 -7.51 -1.90
CA GLY A 69 -13.04 -6.40 -1.08
C GLY A 69 -13.96 -5.18 -1.18
N MET A 70 -13.45 -4.01 -0.82
CA MET A 70 -14.23 -2.76 -0.82
C MET A 70 -14.68 -2.37 -2.23
N GLY A 71 -15.95 -2.60 -2.55
CA GLY A 71 -16.64 -2.07 -3.73
C GLY A 71 -17.40 -0.78 -3.41
N PHE A 72 -17.35 0.20 -4.33
CA PHE A 72 -18.13 1.44 -4.22
C PHE A 72 -19.56 1.31 -4.78
N ASP A 73 -19.82 0.23 -5.50
CA ASP A 73 -21.09 -0.14 -6.11
C ASP A 73 -21.85 -1.14 -5.22
N ILE A 74 -21.48 -2.42 -5.33
CA ILE A 74 -22.03 -3.52 -4.57
C ILE A 74 -20.87 -4.10 -3.77
N ASN A 75 -21.03 -4.20 -2.46
CA ASN A 75 -20.11 -4.93 -1.62
C ASN A 75 -20.67 -6.35 -1.41
N PRO A 76 -20.19 -7.35 -2.17
CA PRO A 76 -20.72 -8.70 -2.06
C PRO A 76 -20.27 -9.38 -0.76
N ASP A 77 -19.13 -9.00 -0.15
CA ASP A 77 -18.48 -9.77 0.91
C ASP A 77 -19.39 -9.97 2.13
N TYR A 78 -20.13 -8.93 2.53
CA TYR A 78 -21.16 -8.97 3.59
C TYR A 78 -22.60 -8.93 3.05
N GLY A 79 -22.76 -9.10 1.74
CA GLY A 79 -24.03 -8.98 1.03
C GLY A 79 -24.75 -10.32 0.85
N ILE A 80 -26.07 -10.25 0.76
CA ILE A 80 -26.94 -11.33 0.30
C ILE A 80 -27.58 -10.88 -1.01
N VAL A 81 -27.31 -11.57 -2.10
CA VAL A 81 -27.88 -11.26 -3.42
C VAL A 81 -29.08 -12.15 -3.66
N VAL A 82 -30.21 -11.53 -4.00
CA VAL A 82 -31.49 -12.18 -4.29
C VAL A 82 -32.02 -11.71 -5.64
N ASP A 83 -33.04 -12.41 -6.15
CA ASP A 83 -33.67 -12.05 -7.41
C ASP A 83 -34.37 -10.69 -7.28
N GLY A 84 -34.22 -9.82 -8.28
CA GLY A 84 -34.83 -8.50 -8.29
C GLY A 84 -36.34 -8.51 -8.08
N ASN A 85 -37.07 -9.45 -8.68
CA ASN A 85 -38.53 -9.56 -8.50
C ASN A 85 -38.88 -10.04 -7.10
N TRP A 86 -38.10 -10.95 -6.53
CA TRP A 86 -38.27 -11.37 -5.14
C TRP A 86 -38.06 -10.17 -4.20
N TYR A 87 -36.99 -9.39 -4.41
CA TYR A 87 -36.67 -8.22 -3.60
C TYR A 87 -37.81 -7.18 -3.63
N GLN A 88 -38.27 -6.81 -4.84
CA GLN A 88 -39.36 -5.84 -5.00
C GLN A 88 -40.64 -6.29 -4.30
N LYS A 89 -41.00 -7.59 -4.39
CA LYS A 89 -42.16 -8.16 -3.68
C LYS A 89 -41.97 -8.16 -2.16
N ALA A 90 -40.78 -8.55 -1.68
CA ALA A 90 -40.49 -8.65 -0.25
C ALA A 90 -40.49 -7.27 0.44
N TYR A 91 -39.96 -6.25 -0.24
CA TYR A 91 -39.82 -4.88 0.29
C TYR A 91 -40.92 -3.93 -0.15
N ASN A 92 -41.84 -4.36 -1.02
CA ASN A 92 -42.93 -3.55 -1.59
C ASN A 92 -42.40 -2.26 -2.25
N GLN A 93 -41.32 -2.39 -3.00
CA GLN A 93 -40.63 -1.31 -3.69
C GLN A 93 -40.63 -1.62 -5.19
N GLN A 94 -41.14 -0.69 -6.02
CA GLN A 94 -41.25 -0.90 -7.46
C GLN A 94 -40.20 -0.15 -8.27
N ASP A 95 -39.50 0.80 -7.65
CA ASP A 95 -38.47 1.61 -8.27
C ASP A 95 -37.07 1.11 -7.90
N TYR A 96 -36.09 1.44 -8.74
CA TYR A 96 -34.68 1.13 -8.50
C TYR A 96 -34.00 2.28 -7.77
N ASP A 97 -33.23 1.98 -6.72
CA ASP A 97 -32.45 2.98 -5.99
C ASP A 97 -31.13 3.33 -6.67
N MET A 98 -30.61 2.43 -7.50
CA MET A 98 -29.28 2.56 -8.14
C MET A 98 -29.25 1.79 -9.46
N ALA A 99 -28.58 2.38 -10.47
CA ALA A 99 -28.24 1.71 -11.72
C ALA A 99 -26.73 1.72 -11.89
N ILE A 100 -26.13 0.54 -12.13
CA ILE A 100 -24.69 0.40 -12.35
C ILE A 100 -24.42 0.30 -13.84
N VAL A 101 -23.65 1.26 -14.37
CA VAL A 101 -23.30 1.30 -15.78
C VAL A 101 -21.85 0.87 -15.96
N LYS A 102 -21.63 -0.35 -16.48
CA LYS A 102 -20.29 -0.87 -16.75
C LYS A 102 -19.79 -0.43 -18.12
N VAL A 103 -18.74 0.40 -18.14
CA VAL A 103 -18.11 0.87 -19.37
C VAL A 103 -16.96 -0.08 -19.75
N LYS A 104 -16.83 -0.41 -21.05
CA LYS A 104 -15.78 -1.32 -21.54
C LYS A 104 -14.37 -0.71 -21.48
N ASP A 105 -14.27 0.63 -21.48
CA ASP A 105 -13.02 1.36 -21.57
C ASP A 105 -13.05 2.57 -20.61
N LEU A 106 -12.00 2.72 -19.81
CA LEU A 106 -11.87 3.80 -18.81
C LEU A 106 -11.92 5.19 -19.46
N SER A 107 -11.46 5.32 -20.71
CA SER A 107 -11.47 6.60 -21.44
C SER A 107 -12.88 7.12 -21.74
N ARG A 108 -13.88 6.25 -21.74
CA ARG A 108 -15.26 6.56 -22.11
C ARG A 108 -16.15 6.91 -20.91
N ILE A 109 -15.64 6.80 -19.69
CA ILE A 109 -16.43 7.01 -18.48
C ILE A 109 -16.95 8.44 -18.43
N GLU A 110 -16.08 9.44 -18.61
CA GLU A 110 -16.47 10.86 -18.61
C GLU A 110 -17.55 11.16 -19.66
N GLN A 111 -17.34 10.67 -20.89
CA GLN A 111 -18.30 10.84 -21.98
C GLN A 111 -19.65 10.18 -21.66
N THR A 112 -19.63 9.01 -21.00
CA THR A 112 -20.84 8.26 -20.64
C THR A 112 -21.59 8.97 -19.52
N LYS A 113 -20.87 9.45 -18.50
CA LYS A 113 -21.43 10.27 -17.42
C LYS A 113 -22.12 11.51 -17.98
N ASP A 114 -21.42 12.29 -18.80
CA ASP A 114 -21.95 13.48 -19.47
C ASP A 114 -23.22 13.19 -20.28
N ALA A 115 -23.24 12.05 -20.97
CA ALA A 115 -24.39 11.64 -21.78
C ALA A 115 -25.60 11.30 -20.89
N ILE A 116 -25.39 10.59 -19.79
CA ILE A 116 -26.45 10.22 -18.82
C ILE A 116 -27.01 11.48 -18.17
N GLU A 117 -26.15 12.37 -17.66
CA GLU A 117 -26.59 13.63 -17.04
C GLU A 117 -27.38 14.50 -18.02
N LYS A 118 -26.90 14.66 -19.26
CA LYS A 118 -27.61 15.43 -20.30
C LYS A 118 -28.92 14.80 -20.76
N GLN A 119 -29.08 13.49 -20.59
CA GLN A 119 -30.29 12.79 -21.04
C GLN A 119 -31.35 12.73 -19.94
N LEU A 120 -30.94 12.46 -18.70
CA LEU A 120 -31.84 12.27 -17.56
C LEU A 120 -32.05 13.57 -16.77
N ASN A 121 -31.01 14.39 -16.55
CA ASN A 121 -31.10 15.62 -15.75
C ASN A 121 -31.41 16.88 -16.59
N ARG A 122 -32.29 16.77 -17.59
CA ARG A 122 -32.52 17.86 -18.58
C ARG A 122 -33.20 19.10 -18.01
N ARG A 123 -34.11 18.92 -17.06
CA ARG A 123 -34.96 20.00 -16.51
C ARG A 123 -34.78 20.12 -15.01
N GLU A 124 -34.65 18.99 -14.34
CA GLU A 124 -34.38 18.84 -12.92
C GLU A 124 -33.41 17.67 -12.72
N THR A 125 -32.70 17.66 -11.59
CA THR A 125 -31.78 16.57 -11.27
C THR A 125 -32.61 15.36 -10.82
N GLU A 126 -32.73 14.37 -11.69
CA GLU A 126 -33.44 13.12 -11.45
C GLU A 126 -32.48 12.02 -10.93
N VAL A 127 -31.24 12.02 -11.41
CA VAL A 127 -30.20 11.07 -11.01
C VAL A 127 -28.91 11.77 -10.62
N ASP A 128 -28.19 11.23 -9.65
CA ASP A 128 -26.81 11.62 -9.35
C ASP A 128 -25.86 10.58 -9.96
N VAL A 129 -24.95 11.02 -10.84
CA VAL A 129 -24.04 10.12 -11.57
C VAL A 129 -22.67 10.13 -10.92
N ILE A 130 -22.40 9.10 -10.13
CA ILE A 130 -21.12 8.92 -9.43
C ILE A 130 -20.13 8.18 -10.33
N ASP A 131 -18.98 8.79 -10.56
CA ASP A 131 -17.87 8.18 -11.29
C ASP A 131 -16.89 7.50 -10.32
N THR A 132 -16.76 6.16 -10.43
CA THR A 132 -15.78 5.37 -9.68
C THR A 132 -14.34 5.79 -9.95
N LYS A 133 -14.03 6.29 -11.15
CA LYS A 133 -12.69 6.79 -11.51
C LYS A 133 -12.32 8.02 -10.68
N ALA A 134 -13.25 8.97 -10.47
CA ALA A 134 -13.01 10.15 -9.65
C ALA A 134 -12.72 9.78 -8.18
N ILE A 135 -13.42 8.77 -7.65
CA ILE A 135 -13.16 8.23 -6.30
C ILE A 135 -11.76 7.61 -6.24
N LEU A 136 -11.41 6.78 -7.22
CA LEU A 136 -10.10 6.15 -7.30
C LEU A 136 -8.97 7.19 -7.39
N GLU A 137 -9.11 8.21 -8.25
CA GLU A 137 -8.14 9.30 -8.38
C GLU A 137 -7.96 10.07 -7.07
N THR A 138 -9.05 10.32 -6.33
CA THR A 138 -9.00 10.97 -5.02
C THR A 138 -8.20 10.13 -4.02
N ILE A 139 -8.45 8.82 -3.97
CA ILE A 139 -7.73 7.88 -3.10
C ILE A 139 -6.24 7.82 -3.48
N LEU A 140 -5.93 7.65 -4.77
CA LEU A 140 -4.55 7.60 -5.26
C LEU A 140 -3.81 8.90 -4.98
N THR A 141 -4.47 10.05 -5.11
CA THR A 141 -3.91 11.36 -4.79
C THR A 141 -3.59 11.47 -3.30
N ALA A 142 -4.51 11.05 -2.42
CA ALA A 142 -4.28 11.03 -0.98
C ALA A 142 -3.10 10.12 -0.59
N PHE A 143 -3.03 8.90 -1.14
CA PHE A 143 -1.89 8.02 -0.94
C PHE A 143 -0.58 8.61 -1.48
N GLY A 144 -0.62 9.27 -2.64
CA GLY A 144 0.53 9.99 -3.19
C GLY A 144 1.04 11.11 -2.28
N GLN A 145 0.13 11.85 -1.65
CA GLN A 145 0.49 12.87 -0.66
C GLN A 145 1.14 12.24 0.57
N ILE A 146 0.54 11.20 1.14
CA ILE A 146 1.10 10.46 2.30
C ILE A 146 2.51 9.95 1.95
N SER A 147 2.67 9.30 0.79
CA SER A 147 3.96 8.80 0.30
C SER A 147 4.99 9.93 0.19
N THR A 148 4.59 11.09 -0.35
CA THR A 148 5.47 12.25 -0.49
C THR A 148 5.91 12.79 0.87
N PHE A 149 4.98 12.93 1.82
CA PHE A 149 5.30 13.37 3.18
C PHE A 149 6.24 12.40 3.90
N THR A 150 5.97 11.09 3.84
CA THR A 150 6.81 10.07 4.45
C THR A 150 8.20 10.03 3.81
N THR A 151 8.28 10.19 2.48
CA THR A 151 9.56 10.27 1.76
C THR A 151 10.35 11.52 2.17
N ALA A 152 9.67 12.66 2.34
CA ALA A 152 10.31 13.89 2.81
C ALA A 152 10.87 13.74 4.23
N ILE A 153 10.10 13.14 5.15
CA ILE A 153 10.56 12.85 6.52
C ILE A 153 11.76 11.90 6.47
N GLY A 154 11.69 10.83 5.68
CA GLY A 154 12.80 9.90 5.48
C GLY A 154 14.05 10.59 4.93
N GLY A 155 13.89 11.53 3.98
CA GLY A 155 14.98 12.34 3.45
C GLY A 155 15.62 13.24 4.51
N ILE A 156 14.82 13.88 5.37
CA ILE A 156 15.33 14.68 6.50
C ILE A 156 16.09 13.79 7.48
N SER A 157 15.56 12.61 7.82
CA SER A 157 16.25 11.64 8.68
C SER A 157 17.60 11.21 8.09
N LEU A 158 17.68 11.05 6.77
CA LEU A 158 18.93 10.70 6.08
C LEU A 158 19.97 11.83 6.17
N ILE A 159 19.56 13.08 6.03
CA ILE A 159 20.44 14.25 6.22
C ILE A 159 20.97 14.29 7.66
N VAL A 160 20.08 14.11 8.65
CA VAL A 160 20.47 14.09 10.07
C VAL A 160 21.48 12.98 10.34
N ALA A 161 21.20 11.75 9.87
CA ALA A 161 22.12 10.64 9.97
C ALA A 161 23.47 10.92 9.28
N GLY A 162 23.44 11.54 8.10
CA GLY A 162 24.63 11.94 7.37
C GLY A 162 25.50 12.95 8.14
N VAL A 163 24.88 13.94 8.79
CA VAL A 163 25.60 14.90 9.65
C VAL A 163 26.17 14.21 10.90
N SER A 164 25.43 13.28 11.50
CA SER A 164 25.93 12.48 12.63
C SER A 164 27.17 11.66 12.26
N ILE A 165 27.15 10.99 11.10
CA ILE A 165 28.30 10.22 10.60
C ILE A 165 29.48 11.17 10.33
N LEU A 166 29.24 12.31 9.70
CA LEU A 166 30.28 13.32 9.45
C LEU A 166 30.97 13.73 10.76
N ASN A 167 30.20 14.02 11.80
CA ASN A 167 30.74 14.46 13.10
C ASN A 167 31.60 13.37 13.74
N ILE A 168 31.15 12.12 13.74
CA ILE A 168 31.91 10.98 14.28
C ILE A 168 33.21 10.79 13.49
N MET A 169 33.15 10.86 12.16
CA MET A 169 34.33 10.72 11.31
C MET A 169 35.32 11.89 11.51
N MET A 170 34.82 13.11 11.68
CA MET A 170 35.66 14.27 12.01
C MET A 170 36.37 14.12 13.36
N MET A 171 35.67 13.58 14.35
CA MET A 171 36.25 13.26 15.66
C MET A 171 37.35 12.21 15.51
N SER A 172 37.08 11.11 14.81
CA SER A 172 38.07 10.05 14.52
C SER A 172 39.33 10.57 13.83
N VAL A 173 39.17 11.45 12.83
CA VAL A 173 40.31 12.09 12.15
C VAL A 173 41.15 12.90 13.13
N THR A 174 40.50 13.60 14.07
CA THR A 174 41.18 14.47 15.04
C THR A 174 41.96 13.64 16.08
N GLU A 175 41.39 12.52 16.54
CA GLU A 175 42.06 11.60 17.46
C GLU A 175 43.27 10.91 16.81
N ARG A 176 43.18 10.60 15.52
CA ARG A 176 44.24 9.90 14.76
C ARG A 176 45.23 10.84 14.05
N ILE A 177 45.26 12.14 14.36
CA ILE A 177 46.15 13.12 13.68
C ILE A 177 47.62 12.67 13.71
N LYS A 178 48.13 12.25 14.89
CA LYS A 178 49.53 11.82 15.05
C LYS A 178 49.85 10.60 14.18
N GLU A 179 48.97 9.61 14.16
CA GLU A 179 49.12 8.39 13.35
C GLU A 179 49.17 8.72 11.85
N ILE A 180 48.28 9.60 11.38
CA ILE A 180 48.26 10.09 9.99
C ILE A 180 49.56 10.84 9.66
N GLY A 181 50.06 11.64 10.60
CA GLY A 181 51.33 12.37 10.47
C GLY A 181 52.54 11.44 10.29
N VAL A 182 52.60 10.36 11.08
CA VAL A 182 53.64 9.33 10.96
C VAL A 182 53.53 8.60 9.60
N LEU A 183 52.34 8.14 9.22
CA LEU A 183 52.10 7.45 7.94
C LEU A 183 52.53 8.31 6.74
N ARG A 184 52.16 9.59 6.76
CA ARG A 184 52.50 10.55 5.69
C ARG A 184 54.00 10.87 5.65
N SER A 185 54.69 10.85 6.79
CA SER A 185 56.14 11.10 6.88
C SER A 185 56.98 9.94 6.34
N ILE A 186 56.46 8.70 6.42
CA ILE A 186 57.11 7.49 5.88
C ILE A 186 56.84 7.33 4.37
N GLY A 187 55.98 8.17 3.78
CA GLY A 187 55.77 8.25 2.33
C GLY A 187 54.37 7.88 1.83
N THR A 188 53.41 7.61 2.72
CA THR A 188 52.03 7.27 2.34
C THR A 188 51.40 8.39 1.50
N GLN A 189 50.78 8.04 0.38
CA GLN A 189 50.14 9.01 -0.52
C GLN A 189 48.82 9.54 0.08
N ARG A 190 48.45 10.78 -0.27
CA ARG A 190 47.16 11.37 0.16
C ARG A 190 45.96 10.50 -0.24
N LYS A 191 46.04 9.84 -1.40
CA LYS A 191 44.99 8.95 -1.90
C LYS A 191 44.80 7.72 -1.01
N GLU A 192 45.89 7.16 -0.49
CA GLU A 192 45.86 5.99 0.39
C GLU A 192 45.23 6.34 1.75
N VAL A 193 45.64 7.47 2.34
CA VAL A 193 45.00 7.99 3.57
C VAL A 193 43.51 8.22 3.36
N ARG A 194 43.13 8.88 2.26
CA ARG A 194 41.72 9.10 1.93
C ARG A 194 40.94 7.79 1.78
N SER A 195 41.53 6.79 1.13
CA SER A 195 40.89 5.48 0.95
C SER A 195 40.64 4.77 2.27
N ILE A 196 41.54 4.86 3.26
CA ILE A 196 41.33 4.26 4.59
C ILE A 196 40.03 4.81 5.23
N PHE A 197 39.87 6.13 5.26
CA PHE A 197 38.67 6.76 5.84
C PHE A 197 37.41 6.50 5.01
N LEU A 198 37.51 6.41 3.68
CA LEU A 198 36.38 6.02 2.84
C LEU A 198 35.97 4.56 3.04
N TYR A 199 36.91 3.65 3.29
CA TYR A 199 36.62 2.27 3.66
C TYR A 199 35.96 2.20 5.04
N GLU A 200 36.38 3.00 6.01
CA GLU A 200 35.72 3.10 7.33
C GLU A 200 34.27 3.57 7.17
N ALA A 201 34.05 4.62 6.36
CA ALA A 201 32.70 5.09 6.03
C ALA A 201 31.87 4.03 5.25
N LEU A 202 32.50 3.28 4.34
CA LEU A 202 31.83 2.21 3.61
C LEU A 202 31.40 1.08 4.55
N VAL A 203 32.27 0.64 5.46
CA VAL A 203 31.98 -0.41 6.43
C VAL A 203 30.85 0.01 7.37
N LEU A 204 30.91 1.23 7.90
CA LEU A 204 29.84 1.80 8.73
C LEU A 204 28.51 1.87 7.95
N GLY A 205 28.57 2.31 6.70
CA GLY A 205 27.42 2.40 5.80
C GLY A 205 26.80 1.04 5.51
N VAL A 206 27.60 0.03 5.15
CA VAL A 206 27.13 -1.32 4.85
C VAL A 206 26.52 -1.96 6.08
N ILE A 207 27.21 -1.94 7.23
CA ILE A 207 26.70 -2.54 8.46
C ILE A 207 25.41 -1.85 8.90
N GLY A 208 25.41 -0.51 8.96
CA GLY A 208 24.22 0.26 9.35
C GLY A 208 23.04 0.05 8.41
N SER A 209 23.29 0.01 7.09
CA SER A 209 22.23 -0.19 6.09
C SER A 209 21.68 -1.60 6.10
N VAL A 210 22.51 -2.63 6.29
CA VAL A 210 22.05 -4.02 6.41
C VAL A 210 21.21 -4.19 7.67
N ILE A 211 21.69 -3.69 8.82
CA ILE A 211 20.91 -3.74 10.07
C ILE A 211 19.60 -2.98 9.91
N GLY A 212 19.63 -1.77 9.35
CA GLY A 212 18.45 -0.96 9.08
C GLY A 212 17.46 -1.64 8.13
N GLY A 213 17.94 -2.28 7.07
CA GLY A 213 17.11 -3.04 6.13
C GLY A 213 16.43 -4.23 6.80
N VAL A 214 17.15 -4.99 7.63
CA VAL A 214 16.58 -6.08 8.43
C VAL A 214 15.52 -5.56 9.40
N LEU A 215 15.82 -4.49 10.14
CA LEU A 215 14.86 -3.86 11.06
C LEU A 215 13.63 -3.34 10.33
N SER A 216 13.78 -2.81 9.12
CA SER A 216 12.67 -2.36 8.28
C SER A 216 11.74 -3.51 7.89
N ILE A 217 12.28 -4.69 7.57
CA ILE A 217 11.47 -5.86 7.24
C ILE A 217 10.70 -6.34 8.48
N PHE A 218 11.36 -6.45 9.64
CA PHE A 218 10.70 -6.87 10.89
C PHE A 218 9.66 -5.85 11.36
N GLY A 219 9.96 -4.55 11.23
CA GLY A 219 9.01 -3.48 11.53
C GLY A 219 7.81 -3.51 10.59
N GLY A 220 8.04 -3.69 9.29
CA GLY A 220 6.98 -3.88 8.29
C GLY A 220 6.10 -5.07 8.63
N TYR A 221 6.72 -6.23 8.93
CA TYR A 221 6.02 -7.45 9.35
C TYR A 221 5.13 -7.23 10.57
N ALA A 222 5.66 -6.60 11.62
CA ALA A 222 4.88 -6.30 12.82
C ALA A 222 3.68 -5.39 12.52
N ILE A 223 3.88 -4.34 11.72
CA ILE A 223 2.80 -3.41 11.32
C ILE A 223 1.74 -4.14 10.50
N SER A 224 2.13 -4.95 9.52
CA SER A 224 1.17 -5.65 8.66
C SER A 224 0.32 -6.66 9.42
N ILE A 225 0.89 -7.39 10.39
CA ILE A 225 0.08 -8.28 11.24
C ILE A 225 -0.86 -7.50 12.12
N LEU A 226 -0.37 -6.43 12.78
CA LEU A 226 -1.17 -5.67 13.75
C LEU A 226 -2.28 -4.85 13.09
N MET A 227 -2.06 -4.34 11.88
CA MET A 227 -2.98 -3.42 11.21
C MET A 227 -3.79 -4.08 10.09
N LEU A 228 -3.18 -4.98 9.31
CA LEU A 228 -3.79 -5.56 8.11
C LEU A 228 -4.23 -7.01 8.29
N GLN A 229 -3.80 -7.67 9.39
CA GLN A 229 -4.02 -9.10 9.63
C GLN A 229 -3.54 -10.02 8.49
N THR A 230 -2.73 -9.50 7.56
CA THR A 230 -2.15 -10.22 6.43
C THR A 230 -0.73 -9.74 6.16
N THR A 231 0.11 -10.65 5.66
CA THR A 231 1.51 -10.37 5.29
C THR A 231 1.76 -10.47 3.79
N GLU A 232 0.72 -10.74 2.99
CA GLU A 232 0.85 -10.97 1.54
C GLU A 232 1.51 -9.79 0.81
N TYR A 233 1.19 -8.56 1.23
CA TYR A 233 1.68 -7.34 0.59
C TYR A 233 3.14 -7.00 0.88
N LEU A 234 3.73 -7.56 1.95
CA LEU A 234 5.11 -7.27 2.34
C LEU A 234 6.14 -8.02 1.50
N PHE A 235 5.85 -9.28 1.18
CA PHE A 235 6.78 -10.18 0.50
C PHE A 235 6.60 -10.19 -1.02
N VAL A 236 5.82 -9.26 -1.55
CA VAL A 236 5.70 -9.07 -3.00
C VAL A 236 7.08 -8.64 -3.54
N PRO A 237 7.56 -9.22 -4.65
CA PRO A 237 8.87 -8.89 -5.22
C PRO A 237 9.07 -7.39 -5.44
N SER A 238 8.03 -6.65 -5.84
CA SER A 238 8.07 -5.20 -6.01
C SER A 238 8.39 -4.45 -4.72
N SER A 239 7.86 -4.90 -3.58
CA SER A 239 8.10 -4.32 -2.26
C SER A 239 9.55 -4.53 -1.79
N LEU A 240 10.11 -5.71 -2.05
CA LEU A 240 11.49 -6.05 -1.65
C LEU A 240 12.54 -5.20 -2.37
N VAL A 241 12.29 -4.76 -3.60
CA VAL A 241 13.20 -3.85 -4.32
C VAL A 241 13.44 -2.54 -3.56
N TYR A 242 12.44 -2.02 -2.85
CA TYR A 242 12.59 -0.79 -2.07
C TYR A 242 13.53 -0.95 -0.87
N VAL A 243 13.64 -2.15 -0.30
CA VAL A 243 14.63 -2.43 0.76
C VAL A 243 16.05 -2.33 0.18
N PHE A 244 16.27 -2.90 -1.00
CA PHE A 244 17.56 -2.76 -1.70
C PHE A 244 17.89 -1.32 -2.04
N TYR A 245 16.90 -0.54 -2.51
CA TYR A 245 17.09 0.89 -2.70
C TYR A 245 17.45 1.59 -1.39
N GLY A 246 16.74 1.31 -0.30
CA GLY A 246 17.05 1.86 1.03
C GLY A 246 18.48 1.55 1.47
N ILE A 247 18.93 0.30 1.28
CA ILE A 247 20.31 -0.11 1.59
C ILE A 247 21.32 0.64 0.73
N ALA A 248 21.08 0.74 -0.59
CA ALA A 248 21.95 1.46 -1.51
C ALA A 248 22.04 2.96 -1.15
N PHE A 249 20.91 3.58 -0.80
CA PHE A 249 20.84 4.97 -0.34
C PHE A 249 21.55 5.19 1.00
N GLY A 250 21.45 4.25 1.93
CA GLY A 250 22.17 4.30 3.21
C GLY A 250 23.68 4.21 3.03
N ILE A 251 24.16 3.28 2.21
CA ILE A 251 25.58 3.17 1.85
C ILE A 251 26.07 4.44 1.15
N GLY A 252 25.29 4.95 0.18
CA GLY A 252 25.59 6.18 -0.53
C GLY A 252 25.72 7.39 0.41
N THR A 253 24.77 7.54 1.34
CA THR A 253 24.81 8.62 2.34
C THR A 253 26.03 8.53 3.24
N SER A 254 26.38 7.34 3.72
CA SER A 254 27.57 7.15 4.56
C SER A 254 28.85 7.54 3.82
N LEU A 255 28.98 7.12 2.56
CA LEU A 255 30.12 7.50 1.71
C LEU A 255 30.18 9.01 1.49
N LEU A 256 29.05 9.64 1.15
CA LEU A 256 28.97 11.08 0.94
C LEU A 256 29.37 11.87 2.19
N SER A 257 28.91 11.45 3.36
CA SER A 257 29.30 12.04 4.64
C SER A 257 30.78 11.83 4.97
N GLY A 258 31.36 10.71 4.57
CA GLY A 258 32.77 10.39 4.77
C GLY A 258 33.74 11.13 3.83
N LEU A 259 33.27 11.70 2.73
CA LEU A 259 34.12 12.38 1.73
C LEU A 259 34.88 13.57 2.34
N TYR A 260 34.20 14.43 3.10
CA TYR A 260 34.81 15.63 3.68
C TYR A 260 35.86 15.29 4.76
N PRO A 261 35.57 14.45 5.76
CA PRO A 261 36.57 14.01 6.74
C PRO A 261 37.77 13.31 6.08
N ALA A 262 37.53 12.43 5.11
CA ALA A 262 38.61 11.73 4.41
C ALA A 262 39.51 12.69 3.61
N TRP A 263 38.91 13.71 2.97
CA TRP A 263 39.67 14.76 2.31
C TRP A 263 40.48 15.59 3.31
N LYS A 264 39.89 15.97 4.45
CA LYS A 264 40.57 16.72 5.50
C LYS A 264 41.77 15.94 6.06
N ALA A 265 41.58 14.66 6.39
CA ALA A 265 42.64 13.77 6.87
C ALA A 265 43.80 13.66 5.88
N SER A 266 43.49 13.49 4.59
CA SER A 266 44.50 13.32 3.55
C SER A 266 45.35 14.58 3.30
N ASN A 267 44.87 15.76 3.69
CA ASN A 267 45.55 17.04 3.49
C ASN A 267 46.23 17.58 4.75
N LEU A 268 46.26 16.83 5.85
CA LEU A 268 47.02 17.21 7.05
C LEU A 268 48.51 17.35 6.74
N ASN A 269 49.12 18.41 7.25
CA ASN A 269 50.55 18.67 7.14
C ASN A 269 51.30 17.74 8.14
N PRO A 270 52.20 16.85 7.67
CA PRO A 270 52.87 15.88 8.54
C PRO A 270 53.67 16.53 9.67
N ILE A 271 54.28 17.70 9.41
CA ILE A 271 55.09 18.44 10.39
C ILE A 271 54.21 19.02 11.49
N GLU A 272 53.05 19.57 11.14
CA GLU A 272 52.08 20.12 12.11
C GLU A 272 51.38 19.01 12.90
N ALA A 273 51.12 17.87 12.26
CA ALA A 273 50.50 16.71 12.89
C ALA A 273 51.38 16.10 13.99
N LEU A 274 52.70 16.07 13.80
CA LEU A 274 53.66 15.59 14.80
C LEU A 274 53.92 16.60 15.93
N ARG A 275 53.61 17.88 15.70
CA ARG A 275 53.83 18.97 16.65
C ARG A 275 52.63 19.24 17.56
N HIS A 276 51.45 18.68 17.26
CA HIS A 276 50.31 18.71 18.18
C HIS A 276 50.62 17.85 19.42
N GLU A 277 50.59 18.44 20.62
CA GLU A 277 50.51 17.69 21.88
C GLU A 277 49.10 17.14 22.09
#